data_AF-R5CG57-F1
#
_entry.id   AF-R5CG57-F1
#
_cell.length_a   1.000
_cell.length_b   1.000
_cell.length_c   1.000
_cell.angle_alpha   90.00
_cell.angle_beta   90.00
_cell.angle_gamma   90.00
#
_symmetry.space_group_name_H-M   'P 1'
#
loop_
_entity.id
_entity.type
_entity.pdbx_description
1 polymer ?
#
loop_
_entity_poly.entity_id
_entity_poly.type
_entity_poly.pdbx_seq_one_letter_code
_entity_poly.pdbx_strand_id
1 'polypeptide(L)'
;MKVRRVSLEQLLKQLENSRMSSDLGKDILSTYDILRGCPFDRNEAASRIILNNAKHPGILASLSKGSRQHPVLPDSDTIPANEIRSRLNLQFQELCREAASVLGYALEEA
;
A
#
# COMPACT_ATOMS: atom_id res chain seq x y z
N MET A 1 16.41 -12.48 -18.84
CA MET A 1 15.60 -11.27 -19.14
C MET A 1 15.96 -10.21 -18.10
N LYS A 2 16.32 -8.99 -18.50
CA LYS A 2 16.60 -7.90 -17.54
C LYS A 2 15.26 -7.36 -17.03
N VAL A 3 14.97 -7.55 -15.75
CA VAL A 3 13.80 -6.93 -15.11
C VAL A 3 14.03 -5.43 -15.10
N ARG A 4 13.09 -4.68 -15.69
CA ARG A 4 13.19 -3.22 -15.75
C ARG A 4 12.88 -2.66 -14.37
N ARG A 5 13.80 -1.84 -13.83
CA ARG A 5 13.61 -1.15 -12.56
C ARG A 5 12.81 0.12 -12.75
N VAL A 6 11.92 0.42 -11.81
CA VAL A 6 11.10 1.64 -11.80
C VAL A 6 11.08 2.26 -10.41
N SER A 7 11.11 3.58 -10.36
CA SER A 7 10.88 4.32 -9.11
C SER A 7 9.40 4.31 -8.71
N LEU A 8 9.13 4.60 -7.44
CA LEU A 8 7.76 4.72 -6.92
C LEU A 8 6.93 5.75 -7.70
N GLU A 9 7.49 6.92 -7.99
CA GLU A 9 6.79 7.98 -8.74
C GLU A 9 6.46 7.54 -10.18
N GLN A 10 7.39 6.82 -10.82
CA GLN A 10 7.14 6.25 -12.15
C GLN A 10 6.05 5.20 -12.10
N LEU A 11 6.04 4.32 -11.09
CA LEU A 11 4.99 3.32 -10.90
C LEU A 11 3.62 3.99 -10.69
N LEU A 12 3.53 4.96 -9.78
CA LEU A 12 2.28 5.69 -9.52
C LEU A 12 1.76 6.39 -10.78
N LYS A 13 2.65 7.06 -11.52
CA LYS A 13 2.29 7.70 -12.79
C LYS A 13 1.83 6.70 -13.85
N GLN A 14 2.42 5.50 -13.89
CA GLN A 14 1.96 4.42 -14.78
C GLN A 14 0.58 3.91 -14.37
N LEU A 15 0.33 3.72 -13.07
CA LEU A 15 -0.98 3.31 -12.53
C LEU A 15 -2.07 4.38 -12.80
N GLU A 16 -1.74 5.66 -12.65
CA GLU A 16 -2.63 6.78 -13.00
C GLU A 16 -2.92 6.83 -14.50
N ASN A 17 -1.89 6.73 -15.35
CA ASN A 17 -2.03 6.80 -16.81
C ASN A 17 -2.74 5.58 -17.39
N SER A 18 -2.54 4.40 -16.82
CA SER A 18 -3.27 3.17 -17.17
C SER A 18 -4.74 3.21 -16.73
N ARG A 19 -5.17 4.32 -16.11
CA ARG A 19 -6.54 4.69 -15.73
C ARG A 19 -7.42 3.50 -15.39
N MET A 20 -7.46 3.16 -14.10
CA MET A 20 -8.61 2.53 -13.43
C MET A 20 -9.01 1.10 -13.86
N SER A 21 -8.21 0.38 -14.63
CA SER A 21 -8.62 -0.96 -15.10
C SER A 21 -8.36 -2.08 -14.08
N SER A 22 -7.32 -2.00 -13.25
CA SER A 22 -7.08 -2.98 -12.19
C SER A 22 -7.50 -2.46 -10.82
N ASP A 23 -8.19 -3.32 -10.05
CA ASP A 23 -8.61 -2.99 -8.68
C ASP A 23 -7.40 -2.69 -7.78
N LEU A 24 -6.27 -3.40 -8.00
CA LEU A 24 -5.00 -3.16 -7.32
C LEU A 24 -4.48 -1.73 -7.53
N GLY A 25 -4.53 -1.20 -8.75
CA GLY A 25 -4.08 0.17 -9.05
C GLY A 25 -4.92 1.22 -8.33
N LYS A 26 -6.24 1.02 -8.25
CA LYS A 26 -7.14 1.93 -7.50
C LYS A 26 -6.84 1.90 -6.01
N ASP A 27 -6.62 0.70 -5.45
CA ASP A 27 -6.31 0.55 -4.03
C ASP A 27 -4.96 1.22 -3.68
N ILE A 28 -3.95 1.13 -4.56
CA ILE A 28 -2.65 1.82 -4.40
C ILE A 28 -2.83 3.34 -4.40
N LEU A 29 -3.48 3.89 -5.43
CA LEU A 29 -3.64 5.35 -5.56
C LEU A 29 -4.45 5.93 -4.41
N SER A 30 -5.52 5.25 -4.01
CA SER A 30 -6.32 5.69 -2.88
C SER A 30 -5.58 5.60 -1.55
N THR A 31 -4.73 4.57 -1.37
CA THR A 31 -3.86 4.47 -0.20
C THR A 31 -2.81 5.58 -0.16
N TYR A 32 -2.24 5.92 -1.32
CA TYR A 32 -1.27 7.01 -1.46
C TYR A 32 -1.88 8.37 -1.12
N ASP A 33 -3.10 8.63 -1.58
CA ASP A 33 -3.84 9.87 -1.30
C ASP A 33 -4.04 10.07 0.21
N ILE A 34 -4.52 9.03 0.91
CA ILE A 34 -4.70 9.06 2.37
C ILE A 34 -3.37 9.27 3.11
N LEU A 35 -2.27 8.66 2.65
CA LEU A 35 -0.93 8.85 3.23
C LEU A 35 -0.39 10.28 3.05
N ARG A 36 -0.76 10.93 1.95
CA ARG A 36 -0.36 12.30 1.57
C ARG A 36 -1.29 13.36 2.16
N GLY A 37 -2.48 12.97 2.62
CA GLY A 37 -3.48 13.85 3.23
C GLY A 37 -2.89 14.68 4.38
N CYS A 38 -3.20 15.98 4.38
CA CYS A 38 -2.81 16.91 5.42
C CYS A 38 -4.01 17.82 5.77
N PRO A 39 -4.57 17.72 7.00
CA PRO A 39 -4.14 16.86 8.10
C PRO A 39 -4.36 15.36 7.79
N PHE A 40 -3.53 14.50 8.38
CA PHE A 40 -3.64 13.05 8.21
C PHE A 40 -4.92 12.54 8.90
N ASP A 41 -5.84 11.96 8.12
CA ASP A 41 -7.05 11.34 8.65
C ASP A 41 -6.76 9.91 9.14
N ARG A 42 -6.65 9.78 10.47
CA ARG A 42 -6.35 8.49 11.09
C ARG A 42 -7.46 7.46 10.87
N ASN A 43 -8.73 7.89 10.83
CA ASN A 43 -9.88 7.01 10.79
C ASN A 43 -10.01 6.44 9.37
N GLU A 44 -9.86 7.31 8.37
CA GLU A 44 -9.82 6.90 6.98
C GLU A 44 -8.64 5.96 6.70
N ALA A 45 -7.45 6.26 7.24
CA ALA A 45 -6.29 5.39 7.16
C ALA A 45 -6.53 4.00 7.79
N ALA A 46 -7.16 3.96 8.97
CA ALA A 46 -7.51 2.70 9.63
C ALA A 46 -8.51 1.87 8.80
N SER A 47 -9.57 2.50 8.30
CA SER A 47 -10.54 1.84 7.43
C SER A 47 -9.90 1.32 6.15
N ARG A 48 -8.98 2.08 5.55
CA ARG A 48 -8.23 1.67 4.35
C ARG A 48 -7.38 0.42 4.60
N ILE A 49 -6.67 0.35 5.73
CA ILE A 49 -5.88 -0.84 6.09
C ILE A 49 -6.77 -2.08 6.12
N ILE A 50 -7.94 -1.99 6.79
CA ILE A 50 -8.88 -3.10 6.92
C ILE A 50 -9.41 -3.54 5.55
N LEU A 51 -9.81 -2.59 4.71
CA LEU A 51 -10.31 -2.87 3.35
C LEU A 51 -9.23 -3.54 2.48
N ASN A 52 -8.01 -3.01 2.48
CA ASN A 52 -6.91 -3.56 1.71
C ASN A 52 -6.52 -4.96 2.20
N ASN A 53 -6.55 -5.23 3.51
CA ASN A 53 -6.31 -6.57 4.05
C ASN A 53 -7.35 -7.59 3.58
N ALA A 54 -8.62 -7.18 3.49
CA ALA A 54 -9.69 -8.05 3.01
C ALA A 54 -9.56 -8.35 1.50
N LYS A 55 -9.13 -7.35 0.71
CA LYS A 55 -8.95 -7.49 -0.73
C LYS A 55 -7.66 -8.20 -1.13
N HIS A 56 -6.57 -8.01 -0.37
CA HIS A 56 -5.23 -8.49 -0.69
C HIS A 56 -4.68 -9.38 0.44
N PRO A 57 -5.28 -10.57 0.68
CA PRO A 57 -4.86 -11.46 1.76
C PRO A 57 -3.41 -11.96 1.60
N GLY A 58 -2.89 -12.01 0.37
CA GLY A 58 -1.49 -12.33 0.09
C GLY A 58 -0.51 -11.32 0.68
N ILE A 59 -0.84 -10.02 0.63
CA ILE A 59 -0.05 -8.95 1.22
C ILE A 59 -0.08 -9.02 2.75
N LEU A 60 -1.27 -9.26 3.33
CA LEU A 60 -1.42 -9.48 4.77
C LEU A 60 -0.55 -10.65 5.25
N ALA A 61 -0.51 -11.76 4.51
CA ALA A 61 0.32 -12.91 4.82
C ALA A 61 1.83 -12.61 4.68
N SER A 62 2.25 -11.89 3.64
CA SER A 62 3.64 -11.47 3.43
C SER A 62 4.13 -10.57 4.57
N LEU A 63 3.32 -9.61 4.99
CA LEU A 63 3.63 -8.74 6.13
C LEU A 63 3.67 -9.52 7.45
N SER A 64 2.77 -10.50 7.64
CA SER A 64 2.72 -11.33 8.86
C SER A 64 3.93 -12.27 9.00
N LYS A 65 4.53 -12.73 7.89
CA LYS A 65 5.74 -13.58 7.91
C LYS A 65 7.03 -12.79 8.18
N GLY A 66 7.02 -11.49 7.94
CA GLY A 66 8.23 -10.65 7.91
C GLY A 66 8.70 -10.08 9.25
N SER A 67 8.08 -10.41 10.40
CA SER A 67 8.28 -9.71 11.69
C SER A 67 8.00 -8.18 11.64
N ARG A 68 7.43 -7.67 10.55
CA ARG A 68 6.93 -6.30 10.46
C ARG A 68 5.53 -6.30 11.07
N GLN A 69 5.32 -5.38 12.01
CA GLN A 69 4.11 -5.21 12.81
C GLN A 69 2.82 -5.52 12.02
N HIS A 70 1.93 -6.27 12.67
CA HIS A 70 0.70 -6.77 12.09
C HIS A 70 -0.07 -5.67 11.32
N PRO A 71 -0.52 -5.94 10.07
CA PRO A 71 -1.51 -5.09 9.40
C PRO A 71 -2.90 -5.25 10.03
N VAL A 72 -3.06 -6.09 11.04
CA VAL A 72 -4.30 -6.20 11.80
C VAL A 72 -4.36 -4.99 12.73
N LEU A 73 -5.44 -4.24 12.65
CA LEU A 73 -5.79 -3.17 13.57
C LEU A 73 -6.81 -3.72 14.57
N PRO A 74 -6.39 -4.46 15.62
CA PRO A 74 -7.27 -4.63 16.76
C PRO A 74 -7.37 -3.27 17.45
N ASP A 75 -8.59 -2.74 17.55
CA ASP A 75 -8.92 -1.50 18.25
C ASP A 75 -8.19 -0.24 17.74
N SER A 76 -8.53 0.21 16.53
CA SER A 76 -8.00 1.44 15.91
C SER A 76 -8.12 2.69 16.78
N ASP A 77 -9.06 2.69 17.73
CA ASP A 77 -9.25 3.80 18.66
C ASP A 77 -8.05 4.04 19.58
N THR A 78 -7.33 2.98 19.96
CA THR A 78 -6.19 3.04 20.88
C THR A 78 -4.84 3.27 20.18
N ILE A 79 -4.81 3.12 18.85
CA ILE A 79 -3.57 3.21 18.08
C ILE A 79 -3.31 4.69 17.70
N PRO A 80 -2.13 5.23 18.03
CA PRO A 80 -1.83 6.62 17.71
C PRO A 80 -1.67 6.81 16.20
N ALA A 81 -1.95 8.03 15.71
CA ALA A 81 -2.01 8.32 14.27
C ALA A 81 -0.68 8.04 13.53
N ASN A 82 0.47 8.24 14.18
CA ASN A 82 1.78 7.92 13.62
C ASN A 82 1.96 6.41 13.36
N GLU A 83 1.46 5.57 14.25
CA GLU A 83 1.50 4.12 14.14
C GLU A 83 0.56 3.63 13.02
N ILE A 84 -0.65 4.20 12.94
CA ILE A 84 -1.58 3.92 11.82
C ILE A 84 -0.94 4.31 10.48
N ARG A 85 -0.29 5.48 10.43
CA ARG A 85 0.41 5.95 9.23
C ARG A 85 1.56 5.02 8.84
N SER A 86 2.35 4.55 9.81
CA SER A 86 3.43 3.60 9.59
C SER A 86 2.92 2.28 8.99
N ARG A 87 1.84 1.73 9.56
CA ARG A 87 1.22 0.49 9.06
C ARG A 87 0.62 0.65 7.67
N LEU A 88 -0.06 1.76 7.41
CA LEU A 88 -0.60 2.08 6.09
C LEU A 88 0.53 2.20 5.05
N ASN A 89 1.65 2.82 5.43
CA ASN A 89 2.83 2.95 4.56
C ASN A 89 3.48 1.60 4.24
N LEU A 90 3.57 0.69 5.21
CA LEU A 90 4.07 -0.69 4.96
C LEU A 90 3.16 -1.45 3.98
N GLN A 91 1.84 -1.37 4.18
CA GLN A 91 0.89 -2.01 3.28
C GLN A 91 0.96 -1.41 1.87
N PHE A 92 1.11 -0.09 1.77
CA PHE A 92 1.30 0.63 0.52
C PHE A 92 2.55 0.15 -0.25
N GLN A 93 3.68 -0.04 0.43
CA GLN A 93 4.91 -0.55 -0.18
C GLN A 93 4.73 -1.94 -0.79
N GLU A 94 4.08 -2.85 -0.08
CA GLU A 94 3.82 -4.20 -0.60
C GLU A 94 2.81 -4.20 -1.76
N LEU A 95 1.76 -3.37 -1.69
CA LEU A 95 0.84 -3.18 -2.83
C LEU A 95 1.60 -2.69 -4.08
N CYS A 96 2.50 -1.72 -3.90
CA CYS A 96 3.33 -1.21 -5.00
C CYS A 96 4.28 -2.29 -5.54
N ARG A 97 4.88 -3.11 -4.67
CA ARG A 97 5.76 -4.21 -5.06
C ARG A 97 5.00 -5.28 -5.87
N GLU A 98 3.79 -5.63 -5.44
CA GLU A 98 2.92 -6.54 -6.17
C GLU A 98 2.53 -5.98 -7.54
N ALA A 99 2.12 -4.71 -7.60
CA ALA A 99 1.80 -4.05 -8.86
C ALA A 99 3.01 -3.98 -9.81
N ALA A 100 4.20 -3.66 -9.31
CA ALA A 100 5.43 -3.68 -10.09
C ALA A 100 5.68 -5.09 -10.65
N SER A 101 5.54 -6.12 -9.82
CA SER A 101 5.70 -7.52 -10.23
C SER A 101 4.70 -7.92 -11.33
N VAL A 102 3.42 -7.56 -11.20
CA VAL A 102 2.39 -7.82 -12.21
C VAL A 102 2.72 -7.12 -13.55
N LEU A 103 3.32 -5.93 -13.48
CA LEU A 103 3.74 -5.17 -14.67
C LEU A 103 5.11 -5.62 -15.22
N GLY A 104 5.75 -6.63 -14.63
CA GLY A 104 7.07 -7.12 -15.04
C GLY A 104 8.23 -6.20 -14.66
N TYR A 105 8.03 -5.34 -13.67
CA TYR A 105 9.02 -4.40 -13.13
C TYR A 105 9.55 -4.83 -11.77
N ALA A 106 10.74 -4.34 -11.43
CA ALA A 106 11.25 -4.36 -10.07
C ALA A 106 11.12 -2.95 -9.49
N LEU A 107 10.39 -2.80 -8.39
CA LEU A 107 10.32 -1.53 -7.66
C LEU A 107 11.69 -1.27 -7.01
N GLU A 108 12.26 -0.10 -7.27
CA GLU A 108 13.47 0.32 -6.56
C GLU A 108 13.10 0.65 -5.11
N GLU A 109 13.78 0.01 -4.15
CA GLU A 109 13.65 0.38 -2.74
C GLU A 109 14.27 1.77 -2.57
N ALA A 110 13.45 2.72 -2.10
CA ALA A 110 13.88 4.09 -1.80
C ALA A 110 14.74 4.13 -0.54
#